data_AF-A0A9D6Z5S1-F1
#
_entry.id   AF-A0A9D6Z5S1-F1
#
_cell.length_a   1.000
_cell.length_b   1.000
_cell.length_c   1.000
_cell.angle_alpha   90.00
_cell.angle_beta   90.00
_cell.angle_gamma   90.00
#
_symmetry.space_group_name_H-M   'P 1'
#
loop_
_entity.id
_entity.type
_entity.pdbx_description
1 polymer ?
#
loop_
_entity_poly.entity_id
_entity_poly.type
_entity_poly.pdbx_seq_one_letter_code
_entity_poly.pdbx_strand_id
1 'polypeptide(L)'
;MVIIEASDRGRLIRRPIKDVHADLKTALTRSGLDDSLDYFEIAIGKKKTENVPFPQFEWLSCSPVTGKAGGHYIYVGTVSKNRHSLVFVGKTSKGFQAACEIANMCAEQLSA
;
A
#
# COMPACT_ATOMS: atom_id res chain seq x y z
N MET A 1 3.85 10.79 -14.05
CA MET A 1 2.59 11.26 -13.44
C MET A 1 1.47 10.44 -14.05
N VAL A 2 1.11 9.33 -13.38
CA VAL A 2 -0.02 8.50 -13.83
C VAL A 2 -1.28 9.16 -13.30
N ILE A 3 -2.16 9.58 -14.22
CA ILE A 3 -3.45 10.18 -13.85
C ILE A 3 -4.39 9.02 -13.60
N ILE A 4 -4.76 8.80 -12.33
CA ILE A 4 -5.77 7.81 -11.95
C ILE A 4 -7.09 8.18 -12.63
N GLU A 5 -7.63 7.32 -13.49
CA GLU A 5 -8.96 7.53 -14.04
C GLU A 5 -10.00 7.55 -12.89
N ALA A 6 -11.00 8.43 -13.00
CA ALA A 6 -12.02 8.62 -11.95
C ALA A 6 -12.79 7.32 -11.61
N SER A 7 -12.81 6.34 -12.52
CA SER A 7 -13.43 5.01 -12.38
C SER A 7 -12.75 4.14 -11.32
N ASP A 8 -11.41 4.05 -11.34
CA ASP A 8 -10.63 3.21 -10.42
C ASP A 8 -10.63 3.76 -9.00
N ARG A 9 -10.55 5.09 -8.87
CA ARG A 9 -10.70 5.78 -7.59
C ARG A 9 -12.06 5.49 -6.96
N GLY A 10 -13.14 5.58 -7.75
CA GLY A 10 -14.50 5.32 -7.28
C GLY A 10 -14.71 3.88 -6.81
N ARG A 11 -14.00 2.92 -7.41
CA ARG A 11 -14.02 1.51 -7.02
C ARG A 11 -13.30 1.29 -5.68
N LEU A 12 -12.11 1.86 -5.49
CA LEU A 12 -11.32 1.66 -4.27
C LEU A 12 -12.04 2.19 -3.02
N ILE A 13 -12.54 3.43 -3.04
CA ILE A 13 -13.12 4.10 -1.86
C ILE A 13 -14.43 3.49 -1.33
N ARG A 14 -15.01 2.53 -2.07
CA ARG A 14 -16.23 1.80 -1.66
C ARG A 14 -15.92 0.44 -1.04
N ARG A 15 -14.68 -0.03 -1.16
CA ARG A 15 -14.28 -1.35 -0.68
C ARG A 15 -13.74 -1.29 0.74
N PRO A 16 -14.01 -2.29 1.58
CA PRO A 16 -13.35 -2.44 2.86
C PRO A 16 -11.82 -2.42 2.73
N ILE A 17 -11.13 -1.77 3.68
CA ILE A 17 -9.66 -1.73 3.71
C ILE A 17 -9.05 -3.13 3.67
N LYS A 18 -9.64 -4.09 4.40
CA LYS A 18 -9.19 -5.49 4.42
C LYS A 18 -9.25 -6.17 3.05
N ASP A 19 -10.24 -5.83 2.22
CA ASP A 19 -10.41 -6.47 0.91
C ASP A 19 -9.37 -5.91 -0.07
N VAL A 20 -9.08 -4.61 0.01
CA VAL A 20 -8.00 -3.99 -0.76
C VAL A 20 -6.63 -4.56 -0.33
N HIS A 21 -6.42 -4.76 0.97
CA HIS A 21 -5.21 -5.40 1.49
C HIS A 21 -5.05 -6.85 1.01
N ALA A 22 -6.14 -7.64 1.01
CA ALA A 22 -6.14 -9.02 0.53
C ALA A 22 -5.80 -9.13 -0.96
N ASP A 23 -6.30 -8.20 -1.79
CA ASP A 23 -5.96 -8.15 -3.22
C ASP A 23 -4.49 -7.83 -3.43
N LEU A 24 -3.94 -6.86 -2.70
CA LEU A 24 -2.51 -6.53 -2.77
C LEU A 24 -1.64 -7.70 -2.35
N LYS A 25 -1.98 -8.39 -1.26
CA LYS A 25 -1.28 -9.62 -0.86
C LYS A 25 -1.34 -10.67 -1.96
N THR A 26 -2.51 -10.88 -2.55
CA THR A 26 -2.69 -11.85 -3.64
C THR A 26 -1.82 -11.51 -4.85
N ALA A 27 -1.74 -10.22 -5.21
CA ALA A 27 -0.87 -9.77 -6.30
C ALA A 27 0.61 -10.00 -6.00
N LEU A 28 1.06 -9.65 -4.79
CA LEU A 28 2.45 -9.86 -4.35
C LEU A 28 2.83 -11.35 -4.31
N THR A 29 1.93 -12.22 -3.88
CA THR A 29 2.14 -13.68 -3.93
C THR A 29 2.24 -14.17 -5.36
N ARG A 30 1.34 -13.73 -6.26
CA ARG A 30 1.37 -14.12 -7.68
C ARG A 30 2.63 -13.65 -8.41
N SER A 31 3.21 -12.52 -8.00
CA SER A 31 4.45 -12.00 -8.57
C SER A 31 5.72 -12.57 -7.91
N GLY A 32 5.59 -13.44 -6.90
CA GLY A 32 6.73 -13.97 -6.12
C GLY A 32 7.43 -12.94 -5.22
N LEU A 33 6.83 -11.76 -5.02
CA LEU A 33 7.41 -10.70 -4.18
C LEU A 33 7.08 -10.89 -2.70
N ASP A 34 6.12 -11.74 -2.36
CA ASP A 34 5.74 -12.05 -0.96
C ASP A 34 6.90 -12.68 -0.17
N ASP A 35 7.75 -13.50 -0.81
CA ASP A 35 8.96 -14.08 -0.19
C ASP A 35 10.04 -13.02 0.13
N SER A 36 9.91 -11.84 -0.44
CA SER A 36 10.79 -10.70 -0.16
C SER A 36 10.28 -9.84 0.99
N LEU A 37 9.07 -10.10 1.52
CA LEU A 37 8.51 -9.37 2.66
C LEU A 37 8.83 -10.05 3.99
N ASP A 38 9.22 -9.25 4.98
CA ASP A 38 9.17 -9.67 6.39
C ASP A 38 7.72 -9.67 6.89
N TYR A 39 6.93 -8.67 6.46
CA TYR A 39 5.49 -8.56 6.69
C TYR A 39 4.86 -7.51 5.76
N PHE A 40 3.54 -7.60 5.56
CA PHE A 40 2.72 -6.56 4.92
C PHE A 40 1.32 -6.51 5.56
N GLU A 41 1.02 -5.44 6.28
CA GLU A 41 -0.15 -5.33 7.15
C GLU A 41 -0.95 -4.04 6.93
N ILE A 42 -2.21 -4.06 7.38
CA ILE A 42 -2.98 -2.85 7.66
C ILE A 42 -2.32 -2.11 8.81
N ALA A 43 -2.02 -0.82 8.61
CA ALA A 43 -1.36 0.01 9.60
C ALA A 43 -2.11 -0.03 10.94
N ILE A 44 -1.38 -0.02 12.07
CA ILE A 44 -1.96 -0.21 13.42
C ILE A 44 -3.13 0.75 13.69
N GLY A 45 -3.01 2.02 13.29
CA GLY A 45 -4.07 3.02 13.41
C GLY A 45 -5.31 2.76 12.55
N LYS A 46 -5.28 1.77 11.66
CA LYS A 46 -6.35 1.37 10.75
C LYS A 46 -6.90 -0.03 11.01
N LYS A 47 -6.29 -0.85 11.88
CA LYS A 47 -6.77 -2.22 12.18
C LYS A 47 -8.21 -2.23 12.72
N LYS A 48 -8.55 -1.32 13.63
CA LYS A 48 -9.94 -1.17 14.16
C LYS A 48 -10.96 -0.75 13.09
N THR A 49 -10.48 -0.28 11.94
CA THR A 49 -11.27 0.26 10.83
C THR A 49 -11.09 -0.59 9.56
N GLU A 50 -10.63 -1.83 9.66
CA GLU A 50 -10.37 -2.65 8.47
C GLU A 50 -11.63 -3.01 7.67
N ASN A 51 -12.79 -3.03 8.35
CA ASN A 51 -14.11 -3.31 7.75
C ASN A 51 -14.79 -2.06 7.17
N VAL A 52 -14.28 -0.84 7.43
CA VAL A 52 -14.86 0.37 6.83
C VAL A 52 -14.27 0.60 5.44
N PRO A 53 -14.95 1.38 4.59
CA PRO A 53 -14.47 1.67 3.25
C PRO A 53 -13.08 2.32 3.24
N PHE A 54 -12.33 2.04 2.18
CA PHE A 54 -11.02 2.61 1.94
C PHE A 54 -11.10 4.15 1.97
N PRO A 55 -10.13 4.85 2.58
CA PRO A 55 -10.23 6.29 2.79
C PRO A 55 -10.43 7.04 1.47
N GLN A 56 -11.20 8.14 1.49
CA GLN A 56 -11.22 9.07 0.37
C GLN A 56 -9.87 9.79 0.26
N PHE A 57 -9.41 10.03 -0.97
CA PHE A 57 -8.11 10.63 -1.23
C PHE A 57 -8.09 11.49 -2.50
N GLU A 58 -7.19 12.48 -2.51
CA GLU A 58 -6.84 13.30 -3.68
C GLU A 58 -5.78 12.58 -4.52
N TRP A 59 -4.81 11.95 -3.86
CA TRP A 59 -3.81 11.07 -4.45
C TRP A 59 -3.39 9.97 -3.47
N LEU A 60 -2.87 8.88 -4.01
CA LEU A 60 -2.37 7.71 -3.29
C LEU A 60 -0.85 7.63 -3.48
N SER A 61 -0.13 7.15 -2.47
CA SER A 61 1.31 6.99 -2.52
C SER A 61 1.71 5.58 -2.13
N CYS A 62 2.52 4.93 -2.96
CA CYS A 62 3.23 3.71 -2.62
C CYS A 62 4.73 4.04 -2.61
N SER A 63 5.37 3.95 -1.45
CA SER A 63 6.73 4.48 -1.29
C SER A 63 7.64 3.51 -0.55
N PRO A 64 8.82 3.18 -1.12
CA PRO A 64 9.86 2.52 -0.36
C PRO A 64 10.53 3.55 0.57
N VAL A 65 10.79 3.16 1.82
CA VAL A 65 11.35 4.04 2.85
C VAL A 65 12.51 3.35 3.55
N THR A 66 13.66 4.01 3.62
CA THR A 66 14.82 3.49 4.34
C THR A 66 14.58 3.52 5.85
N GLY A 67 14.56 2.35 6.47
CA GLY A 67 14.51 2.22 7.92
C GLY A 67 15.87 2.40 8.56
N LYS A 68 15.89 2.86 9.82
CA LYS A 68 17.13 3.13 10.57
C LYS A 68 17.84 1.87 11.10
N ALA A 69 17.21 0.68 11.03
CA ALA A 69 17.65 -0.53 11.72
C ALA A 69 17.64 -1.80 10.82
N GLY A 70 18.24 -1.70 9.63
CA GLY A 70 18.50 -2.89 8.79
C GLY A 70 17.30 -3.45 8.04
N GLY A 71 16.25 -2.65 7.84
CA GLY A 71 15.11 -3.02 6.99
C GLY A 71 14.54 -1.80 6.29
N HIS A 72 13.86 -2.04 5.17
CA HIS A 72 13.19 -1.03 4.39
C HIS A 72 11.68 -1.22 4.48
N TYR A 73 10.96 -0.12 4.60
CA TYR A 73 9.51 -0.14 4.71
C TYR A 73 8.87 0.13 3.36
N ILE A 74 7.65 -0.36 3.20
CA ILE A 74 6.77 -0.05 2.09
C ILE A 74 5.56 0.66 2.68
N TYR A 75 5.42 1.95 2.41
CA TYR A 75 4.29 2.74 2.89
C TYR A 75 3.28 2.91 1.78
N VAL A 76 2.06 2.43 2.02
CA VAL A 76 0.90 2.73 1.18
C VAL A 76 0.00 3.68 1.95
N GLY A 77 -0.11 4.91 1.45
CA GLY A 77 -0.79 6.00 2.12
C GLY A 77 -1.69 6.78 1.19
N THR A 78 -2.67 7.44 1.79
CA THR A 78 -3.58 8.37 1.11
C THR A 78 -3.28 9.79 1.53
N VAL A 79 -3.43 10.74 0.63
CA VAL A 79 -3.40 12.17 0.95
C VAL A 79 -4.76 12.79 0.66
N SER A 80 -5.27 13.53 1.64
CA SER A 80 -6.52 14.28 1.53
C SER A 80 -6.41 15.56 2.35
N LYS A 81 -6.74 16.71 1.76
CA LYS A 81 -6.71 18.01 2.46
C LYS A 81 -5.35 18.27 3.13
N ASN A 82 -4.25 17.99 2.42
CA ASN A 82 -2.87 18.09 2.91
C ASN A 82 -2.52 17.20 4.12
N ARG A 83 -3.30 16.17 4.41
CA ARG A 83 -3.00 15.19 5.48
C ARG A 83 -2.63 13.85 4.88
N HIS A 84 -1.49 13.32 5.30
CA HIS A 84 -1.05 11.97 4.98
C HIS A 84 -1.66 10.98 5.97
N SER A 85 -2.30 9.93 5.46
CA SER A 85 -2.79 8.82 6.27
C SER A 85 -2.17 7.52 5.76
N LEU A 86 -1.36 6.87 6.59
CA LEU A 86 -0.83 5.55 6.30
C LEU A 86 -1.95 4.51 6.39
N VAL A 87 -2.11 3.69 5.36
CA VAL A 87 -3.15 2.66 5.28
C VAL A 87 -2.54 1.27 5.41
N PHE A 88 -1.50 0.98 4.64
CA PHE A 88 -0.75 -0.27 4.71
C PHE A 88 0.73 -0.01 4.98
N VAL A 89 1.36 -0.95 5.67
CA VAL A 89 2.78 -0.95 5.96
C VAL A 89 3.37 -2.33 5.68
N GLY A 90 4.38 -2.36 4.83
CA GLY A 90 5.26 -3.50 4.66
C GLY A 90 6.64 -3.25 5.22
N LYS A 91 7.38 -4.33 5.43
CA LYS A 91 8.81 -4.29 5.70
C LYS A 91 9.50 -5.41 4.93
N THR A 92 10.69 -5.13 4.44
CA THR A 92 11.61 -6.13 3.89
C THR A 92 13.01 -5.93 4.45
N SER A 93 13.66 -7.04 4.80
CA SER A 93 15.09 -7.07 5.13
C SER A 93 15.97 -7.46 3.93
N LYS A 94 15.39 -7.65 2.73
CA LYS A 94 16.12 -8.03 1.49
C LYS A 94 16.82 -6.86 0.80
N GLY A 95 16.63 -5.64 1.29
CA GLY A 95 17.26 -4.42 0.77
C GLY A 95 16.27 -3.46 0.10
N PHE A 96 16.75 -2.25 -0.21
CA PHE A 96 15.91 -1.17 -0.73
C PHE A 96 15.32 -1.49 -2.11
N GLN A 97 16.05 -2.25 -2.95
CA GLN A 97 15.58 -2.66 -4.27
C GLN A 97 14.30 -3.50 -4.17
N ALA A 98 14.26 -4.48 -3.26
CA ALA A 98 13.05 -5.25 -3.01
C ALA A 98 11.89 -4.36 -2.52
N ALA A 99 12.17 -3.38 -1.66
CA ALA A 99 11.16 -2.41 -1.23
C ALA A 99 10.60 -1.59 -2.41
N CYS A 100 11.46 -1.16 -3.36
CA CYS A 100 11.04 -0.46 -4.56
C CYS A 100 10.13 -1.33 -5.45
N GLU A 101 10.50 -2.59 -5.68
CA GLU A 101 9.72 -3.53 -6.49
C GLU A 101 8.34 -3.79 -5.88
N ILE A 102 8.28 -4.02 -4.58
CA ILE A 102 7.02 -4.19 -3.85
C ILE A 102 6.18 -2.90 -3.89
N ALA A 103 6.80 -1.73 -3.70
CA ALA A 103 6.10 -0.45 -3.76
C ALA A 103 5.53 -0.18 -5.17
N ASN A 104 6.29 -0.49 -6.22
CA ASN A 104 5.84 -0.36 -7.61
C ASN A 104 4.69 -1.32 -7.92
N MET A 105 4.77 -2.59 -7.47
CA MET A 105 3.66 -3.53 -7.59
C MET A 105 2.39 -3.01 -6.90
N CYS A 106 2.52 -2.44 -5.70
CA CYS A 106 1.39 -1.81 -5.02
C CYS A 106 0.83 -0.63 -5.82
N ALA A 107 1.69 0.20 -6.42
CA ALA A 107 1.27 1.33 -7.24
C ALA A 107 0.50 0.86 -8.48
N GLU A 108 1.01 -0.13 -9.20
CA GLU A 108 0.36 -0.73 -10.37
C GLU A 108 -1.02 -1.29 -10.03
N GLN A 109 -1.13 -2.05 -8.93
CA GLN A 109 -2.40 -2.67 -8.52
C GLN A 109 -3.45 -1.65 -8.02
N LEU A 110 -3.01 -0.49 -7.53
CA LEU A 110 -3.88 0.58 -7.05
C LEU A 110 -4.07 1.69 -8.09
N SER A 111 -3.49 1.55 -9.29
CA SER A 111 -3.44 2.58 -10.32
C SER A 111 -2.92 3.93 -9.77
N ALA A 112 -1.84 3.93 -8.98
CA ALA A 112 -1.33 5.07 -8.23
C ALA A 112 -0.18 5.85 -8.92
#